data_AF-A0A9X5C6K7-F1
#
_entry.id   AF-A0A9X5C6K7-F1
#
_cell.length_a   1.000
_cell.length_b   1.000
_cell.length_c   1.000
_cell.angle_alpha   90.00
_cell.angle_beta   90.00
_cell.angle_gamma   90.00
#
_symmetry.space_group_name_H-M   'P 1'
#
loop_
_entity.id
_entity.type
_entity.pdbx_description
1 polymer ?
#
loop_
_entity_poly.entity_id
_entity_poly.type
_entity_poly.pdbx_seq_one_letter_code
_entity_poly.pdbx_strand_id
1 'polypeptide(L)'
;MGIPLARQERDWYRIGLRIYRSTMSHWVIRCSQEWLEPVFKRMHQVVMKVCTVLMADETRIQCNKEPGKKASSECWRNAKN
;
A
#
# COMPACT_ATOMS: atom_id res chain seq x y z
N MET A 1 5.03 -9.44 9.05
CA MET A 1 5.97 -8.65 8.20
C MET A 1 6.03 -9.28 6.81
N GLY A 2 5.78 -8.52 5.75
CA GLY A 2 5.74 -9.04 4.37
C GLY A 2 7.12 -9.27 3.76
N ILE A 3 7.21 -10.13 2.73
CA ILE A 3 8.44 -10.40 1.99
C ILE A 3 8.62 -9.35 0.88
N PRO A 4 9.75 -8.61 0.80
CA PRO A 4 9.98 -7.65 -0.28
C PRO A 4 9.94 -8.30 -1.67
N LEU A 5 9.35 -7.62 -2.66
CA LEU A 5 9.24 -8.15 -4.03
C LEU A 5 10.60 -8.49 -4.67
N ALA A 6 11.67 -7.79 -4.30
CA ALA A 6 13.02 -8.12 -4.76
C ALA A 6 13.53 -9.48 -4.22
N ARG A 7 13.11 -9.85 -3.01
CA ARG A 7 13.41 -11.18 -2.46
C ARG A 7 12.57 -12.25 -3.16
N GLN A 8 11.28 -11.97 -3.39
CA GLN A 8 10.40 -12.87 -4.12
C GLN A 8 10.93 -13.15 -5.54
N GLU A 9 11.33 -12.11 -6.28
CA GLU A 9 11.96 -12.24 -7.61
C GLU A 9 13.16 -13.19 -7.60
N ARG A 10 14.05 -13.06 -6.61
CA ARG A 10 15.21 -13.96 -6.46
C ARG A 10 14.78 -15.40 -6.16
N ASP A 11 13.76 -15.57 -5.32
CA ASP A 11 13.27 -16.91 -4.94
C ASP A 11 12.56 -17.58 -6.14
N TRP A 12 11.82 -16.84 -6.96
CA TRP A 12 11.26 -17.32 -8.22
C TRP A 12 12.34 -17.73 -9.22
N TYR A 13 13.40 -16.94 -9.33
CA TYR A 13 14.52 -17.26 -10.22
C TYR A 13 15.21 -18.57 -9.82
N ARG A 14 15.35 -18.85 -8.51
CA ARG A 14 15.95 -20.09 -8.00
C ARG A 14 15.16 -21.34 -8.37
N ILE A 15 13.85 -21.22 -8.56
CA ILE A 15 12.99 -22.33 -9.00
C ILE A 15 12.80 -22.36 -10.53
N GLY A 16 13.53 -21.54 -11.28
CA GLY A 16 13.51 -21.50 -12.74
C GLY A 16 12.49 -20.54 -13.35
N LEU A 17 11.76 -19.76 -12.53
CA LEU A 17 10.76 -18.80 -13.01
C LEU A 17 11.34 -17.38 -13.07
N ARG A 18 11.35 -16.78 -14.27
CA ARG A 18 11.79 -15.39 -14.49
C ARG A 18 10.61 -14.43 -14.35
N ILE A 19 10.25 -14.11 -13.11
CA ILE A 19 9.18 -13.14 -12.80
C ILE A 19 9.81 -11.85 -12.31
N TYR A 20 9.65 -10.77 -13.09
CA TYR A 20 10.21 -9.47 -12.76
C TYR A 20 9.49 -8.79 -11.59
N ARG A 21 10.25 -8.06 -10.78
CA ARG A 21 9.69 -7.22 -9.70
C ARG A 21 8.65 -6.22 -10.19
N SER A 22 8.83 -5.64 -11.38
CA SER A 22 7.88 -4.70 -12.00
C SER A 22 6.53 -5.36 -12.25
N THR A 23 6.53 -6.57 -12.81
CA THR A 23 5.32 -7.37 -13.07
C THR A 23 4.56 -7.66 -11.77
N MET A 24 5.25 -8.13 -10.74
CA MET A 24 4.62 -8.38 -9.44
C MET A 24 4.10 -7.09 -8.79
N SER A 25 4.81 -5.97 -8.95
CA SER A 25 4.37 -4.67 -8.43
C SER A 25 3.05 -4.24 -9.09
N HIS A 26 2.92 -4.43 -10.41
CA HIS A 26 1.67 -4.15 -11.11
C HIS A 26 0.52 -5.05 -10.63
N TRP A 27 0.78 -6.34 -10.37
CA TRP A 27 -0.24 -7.23 -9.80
C TRP A 27 -0.72 -6.77 -8.43
N VAL A 28 0.21 -6.40 -7.54
CA VAL A 28 -0.14 -5.88 -6.21
C VAL A 28 -1.00 -4.62 -6.30
N ILE A 29 -0.63 -3.68 -7.17
CA ILE A 29 -1.41 -2.45 -7.40
C ILE A 29 -2.81 -2.79 -7.91
N ARG A 30 -2.91 -3.67 -8.90
CA ARG A 30 -4.17 -4.09 -9.51
C ARG A 30 -5.09 -4.75 -8.48
N CYS A 31 -4.58 -5.71 -7.70
CA CYS A 31 -5.36 -6.37 -6.64
C CYS A 31 -5.84 -5.37 -5.60
N SER A 32 -5.01 -4.37 -5.25
CA SER A 32 -5.42 -3.31 -4.32
C SER A 32 -6.60 -2.50 -4.87
N GLN A 33 -6.59 -2.14 -6.14
CA GLN A 33 -7.64 -1.32 -6.77
C GLN A 33 -8.91 -2.12 -7.03
N GLU A 34 -8.79 -3.31 -7.59
CA GLU A 34 -9.96 -4.10 -8.01
C GLU A 34 -10.64 -4.79 -6.83
N TRP A 35 -9.89 -5.23 -5.82
CA TRP A 35 -10.43 -6.12 -4.77
C TRP A 35 -10.50 -5.44 -3.41
N LEU A 36 -9.47 -4.67 -3.02
CA LEU A 36 -9.41 -4.06 -1.69
C LEU A 36 -10.13 -2.70 -1.62
N GLU A 37 -10.05 -1.90 -2.68
CA GLU A 37 -10.69 -0.57 -2.72
C GLU A 37 -12.22 -0.62 -2.52
N PRO A 38 -12.99 -1.54 -3.16
CA PRO A 38 -14.42 -1.63 -2.92
C PRO A 38 -14.77 -1.98 -1.47
N VAL A 39 -14.01 -2.89 -0.86
CA VAL A 39 -14.19 -3.29 0.55
C VAL A 39 -13.91 -2.11 1.46
N PHE A 40 -12.80 -1.41 1.25
CA PHE A 40 -12.45 -0.21 2.01
C PHE A 40 -13.53 0.86 1.90
N LYS A 41 -13.99 1.17 0.68
CA LYS A 41 -15.08 2.14 0.46
C LYS A 41 -16.34 1.76 1.23
N ARG A 42 -16.72 0.47 1.22
CA ARG A 42 -17.90 0.01 1.95
C ARG A 42 -17.72 0.14 3.47
N MET A 43 -16.58 -0.28 4.00
CA MET A 43 -16.27 -0.13 5.42
C MET A 43 -16.31 1.34 5.83
N HIS A 44 -15.68 2.20 5.05
CA HIS A 44 -15.65 3.64 5.30
C HIS A 44 -17.08 4.23 5.34
N GLN A 45 -17.93 3.91 4.37
CA GLN A 45 -19.33 4.36 4.37
C GLN A 45 -20.12 3.91 5.60
N VAL A 46 -19.92 2.67 6.05
CA VAL A 46 -20.62 2.12 7.23
C VAL A 46 -20.15 2.84 8.49
N VAL A 47 -18.83 2.97 8.68
CA VAL A 47 -18.25 3.65 9.83
C VAL A 47 -18.73 5.10 9.91
N MET A 48 -18.73 5.83 8.78
CA MET A 48 -19.21 7.22 8.73
C MET A 48 -20.69 7.37 9.08
N LYS A 49 -21.52 6.36 8.80
CA LYS A 49 -22.96 6.40 9.06
C LYS A 49 -23.32 5.98 10.48
N VAL A 50 -22.56 5.06 11.07
CA VAL A 50 -22.92 4.39 12.33
C VAL A 50 -22.16 4.98 13.51
N CYS A 51 -20.91 5.39 13.33
CA CYS A 51 -20.06 5.84 14.42
C CYS A 51 -20.16 7.37 14.61
N THR A 52 -20.58 7.81 15.80
CA THR A 52 -20.61 9.23 16.19
C THR A 52 -19.22 9.76 16.58
N VAL A 53 -18.32 8.88 17.02
CA VAL A 53 -16.93 9.18 17.37
C VAL A 53 -16.03 8.16 16.68
N LEU A 54 -14.96 8.63 16.04
CA LEU A 54 -13.98 7.80 15.35
C LEU A 54 -12.61 7.95 16.01
N MET A 55 -12.01 6.83 16.39
CA MET A 55 -10.61 6.79 16.82
C MET A 55 -9.75 6.37 15.64
N ALA A 56 -8.71 7.15 15.36
CA ALA A 56 -7.68 6.82 14.38
C ALA A 56 -6.32 7.02 15.05
N ASP A 57 -5.48 5.99 14.97
CA ASP A 57 -4.08 6.07 15.41
C ASP A 57 -3.18 6.40 14.21
N GLU A 58 -2.15 7.20 14.45
CA GLU A 58 -1.24 7.62 13.40
C GLU A 58 0.04 6.77 13.39
N THR A 59 0.31 6.18 12.23
CA THR A 59 1.59 5.50 11.97
C THR A 59 2.39 6.27 10.93
N ARG A 60 3.61 6.67 11.30
CA ARG A 60 4.53 7.35 10.39
C ARG A 60 5.13 6.37 9.38
N ILE A 61 5.19 6.78 8.11
CA ILE A 61 5.84 6.03 7.05
C ILE A 61 6.74 6.95 6.22
N GLN A 62 7.85 6.42 5.71
CA GLN A 62 8.73 7.14 4.80
C GLN A 62 8.21 7.02 3.36
N CYS A 63 8.01 8.15 2.69
CA CYS A 63 7.54 8.22 1.31
C CYS A 63 8.63 8.80 0.39
N ASN A 64 9.13 7.99 -0.54
CA ASN A 64 10.23 8.41 -1.42
C ASN A 64 9.79 9.32 -2.59
N LYS A 65 8.48 9.45 -2.87
CA LYS A 65 7.94 10.19 -4.03
C LYS A 65 6.80 11.11 -3.60
N GLU A 66 7.14 12.17 -2.87
CA GLU A 66 6.19 13.22 -2.54
C GLU A 66 6.53 14.55 -3.22
N PRO A 67 5.55 15.22 -3.84
CA PRO A 67 5.76 16.51 -4.45
C PRO A 67 6.18 17.52 -3.37
N GLY A 68 7.33 18.16 -3.57
CA GLY A 68 7.86 19.19 -2.67
C GLY A 68 8.60 18.68 -1.42
N LYS A 69 8.84 17.36 -1.26
CA LYS A 69 9.59 16.81 -0.12
C LYS A 69 10.78 15.93 -0.56
N LYS A 70 11.81 15.87 0.28
CA LYS A 70 12.98 15.01 0.05
C LYS A 70 12.59 13.54 0.24
N ALA A 71 13.21 12.62 -0.51
CA ALA A 71 12.89 11.19 -0.48
C ALA A 71 13.13 10.50 0.88
N SER A 72 13.85 11.14 1.81
CA SER A 72 14.08 10.66 3.18
C SER A 72 13.17 11.29 4.23
N SER A 73 12.23 12.14 3.84
CA SER A 73 11.34 12.81 4.77
C SER A 73 10.25 11.86 5.28
N GLU A 74 9.98 11.90 6.60
CA GLU A 74 8.80 11.25 7.16
C GLU A 74 7.54 11.95 6.62
N CYS A 75 6.56 11.17 6.18
CA CYS A 75 5.25 11.69 5.79
C CYS A 75 4.12 11.18 6.68
N TRP A 76 3.20 12.10 6.92
CA TRP A 76 1.89 11.89 7.52
C TRP A 76 0.97 11.28 6.47
N ARG A 77 0.36 10.12 6.77
CA ARG A 77 -0.48 9.39 5.81
C ARG A 77 -1.68 10.21 5.30
N ASN A 78 -2.08 11.24 6.05
CA ASN A 78 -3.22 12.13 5.74
C ASN A 78 -2.86 13.39 4.92
N ALA A 79 -1.58 13.64 4.61
CA ALA A 79 -1.17 14.86 3.87
C ALA A 79 -1.49 14.83 2.36
N LYS A 80 -2.44 13.97 1.93
CA LYS A 80 -2.86 13.81 0.53
C LYS A 80 -4.36 14.00 0.31
N ASN A 81 -5.07 14.62 1.26
CA ASN A 81 -6.41 15.14 1.05
C ASN A 81 -6.35 16.59 0.57
#